data_AF-A0A6G3WU18-F1
#
_entry.id   AF-A0A6G3WU18-F1
#
_cell.length_a   1.000
_cell.length_b   1.000
_cell.length_c   1.000
_cell.angle_alpha   90.00
_cell.angle_beta   90.00
_cell.angle_gamma   90.00
#
_symmetry.space_group_name_H-M   'P 1'
#
loop_
_entity.id
_entity.type
_entity.pdbx_description
1 polymer ?
#
loop_
_entity_poly.entity_id
_entity_poly.type
_entity_poly.pdbx_seq_one_letter_code
_entity_poly.pdbx_strand_id
1 'polypeptide(L)' 'MLVVDEAHFVKNPEARRSRAVAGWAEHVERVLFLTGTPMENRVEEFRSLVRQLRPELAPSVSGTHGAA' A
#
# COMPACT_ATOMS: atom_id res chain seq x y z
N MET A 1 -1.40 16.35 3.19
CA MET A 1 -1.77 15.01 3.68
C MET A 1 -2.69 14.37 2.65
N LEU A 2 -2.41 13.14 2.24
CA LEU A 2 -3.24 12.34 1.34
C LEU A 2 -3.89 11.20 2.13
N VAL A 3 -5.19 11.01 1.98
CA VAL A 3 -5.90 9.86 2.54
C VAL A 3 -6.48 9.06 1.37
N VAL A 4 -6.21 7.77 1.35
CA VAL A 4 -6.73 6.84 0.35
C VAL A 4 -7.60 5.82 1.05
N ASP A 5 -8.90 5.91 0.82
CA ASP A 5 -9.88 4.95 1.31
C ASP A 5 -9.98 3.75 0.37
N GLU A 6 -10.38 2.61 0.93
CA GLU A 6 -10.38 1.29 0.29
C GLU A 6 -9.07 0.99 -0.47
N ALA A 7 -7.95 1.18 0.23
CA ALA A 7 -6.61 1.09 -0.34
C ALA A 7 -6.27 -0.28 -0.95
N HIS A 8 -7.05 -1.33 -0.68
CA HIS A 8 -6.91 -2.62 -1.37
C HIS A 8 -7.08 -2.51 -2.89
N PHE A 9 -7.70 -1.44 -3.40
CA PHE A 9 -7.77 -1.15 -4.84
C PHE A 9 -6.44 -0.70 -5.47
N VAL A 10 -5.48 -0.26 -4.65
CA VAL A 10 -4.23 0.38 -5.09
C VAL A 10 -3.05 -0.60 -5.08
N LYS A 11 -3.31 -1.89 -4.82
CA LYS A 11 -2.31 -2.95 -4.66
C LYS A 11 -1.59 -3.36 -5.95
N ASN A 12 -2.21 -3.13 -7.12
CA ASN A 12 -1.60 -3.45 -8.42
C ASN A 12 -0.84 -2.23 -8.97
N PRO A 13 0.51 -2.21 -9.00
CA PRO A 13 1.29 -1.07 -9.50
C PRO A 13 1.11 -0.81 -11.00
N GLU A 14 0.63 -1.77 -11.78
CA GLU A 14 0.36 -1.59 -13.21
C GLU A 14 -0.96 -0.86 -13.47
N ALA A 15 -1.88 -0.86 -12.50
CA ALA A 15 -3.16 -0.19 -12.64
C ALA A 15 -2.97 1.33 -12.70
N ARG A 16 -3.70 1.98 -13.62
CA ARG A 16 -3.65 3.45 -13.79
C ARG A 16 -3.94 4.20 -12.49
N ARG A 17 -4.87 3.69 -11.67
CA ARG A 17 -5.18 4.30 -10.36
C ARG A 17 -4.00 4.25 -9.41
N SER A 18 -3.26 3.15 -9.37
CA SER A 18 -2.13 2.99 -8.45
C SER A 18 -0.99 3.89 -8.83
N ARG A 19 -0.74 4.07 -10.13
CA ARG A 19 0.22 5.06 -10.63
C ARG A 19 -0.18 6.48 -10.28
N ALA A 20 -1.47 6.81 -10.43
CA ALA A 20 -1.98 8.13 -10.03
C ALA A 20 -1.79 8.36 -8.53
N VAL A 21 -2.23 7.43 -7.67
CA VAL A 21 -2.08 7.53 -6.21
C VAL A 21 -0.61 7.63 -5.80
N ALA A 22 0.27 6.81 -6.38
CA ALA A 22 1.71 6.88 -6.13
C ALA A 22 2.29 8.26 -6.49
N GLY A 23 1.93 8.80 -7.66
CA GLY A 23 2.34 10.14 -8.06
C GLY A 23 1.88 11.22 -7.09
N TRP A 24 0.65 11.14 -6.57
CA TRP A 24 0.20 12.06 -5.51
C TRP A 24 0.95 11.86 -4.21
N ALA A 25 1.19 10.60 -3.81
CA ALA A 25 1.88 10.23 -2.58
C ALA A 25 3.32 10.77 -2.51
N GLU A 26 4.02 10.84 -3.64
CA GLU A 26 5.37 11.43 -3.75
C GLU A 26 5.42 12.93 -3.43
N HIS A 27 4.31 13.65 -3.61
CA HIS A 27 4.25 15.11 -3.46
C HIS A 27 3.63 15.56 -2.13
N VAL A 28 3.32 14.63 -1.22
CA VAL A 28 2.72 14.95 0.08
C VAL A 28 3.57 14.43 1.23
N GLU A 29 3.71 15.23 2.28
CA GLU A 29 4.50 14.86 3.47
C GLU A 29 3.93 13.64 4.22
N ARG A 30 2.60 13.45 4.16
CA ARG A 30 1.89 12.42 4.94
C ARG A 30 0.86 11.72 4.06
N VAL A 31 0.91 10.40 4.06
CA VAL A 31 0.00 9.51 3.33
C VAL A 31 -0.62 8.53 4.31
N LEU A 32 -1.94 8.37 4.27
CA LEU A 32 -2.70 7.42 5.10
C LEU A 32 -3.55 6.53 4.19
N PHE A 33 -3.33 5.23 4.26
CA PHE A 33 -4.16 4.23 3.57
C PHE A 33 -5.14 3.61 4.57
N LEU A 34 -6.42 3.62 4.22
CA LEU A 34 -7.49 2.98 4.98
C LEU A 34 -8.02 1.81 4.16
N THR A 35 -8.09 0.62 4.75
CA THR A 35 -8.67 -0.55 4.10
C THR A 35 -9.07 -1.58 5.15
N GLY A 36 -10.23 -2.21 4.99
CA GLY A 36 -10.65 -3.35 5.81
C GLY A 36 -9.96 -4.66 5.42
N THR A 37 -9.34 -4.72 4.25
CA THR A 37 -8.79 -5.94 3.65
C THR A 37 -7.36 -5.74 3.11
N PRO A 38 -6.37 -5.46 3.98
CA PRO A 38 -5.01 -5.18 3.55
C PRO A 38 -4.29 -6.38 2.90
N MET A 39 -4.73 -7.61 3.19
CA MET A 39 -4.13 -8.88 2.73
C MET A 39 -5.21 -9.82 2.19
N GLU A 40 -6.04 -9.34 1.27
CA GLU A 40 -7.19 -10.10 0.76
C GLU A 40 -6.82 -11.47 0.16
N ASN A 41 -5.74 -11.53 -0.63
CA ASN A 41 -5.33 -12.79 -1.27
C ASN A 41 -3.93 -13.26 -0.88
N ARG A 42 -2.96 -12.33 -0.78
CA ARG A 42 -1.54 -12.68 -0.60
C ARG A 42 -0.77 -11.60 0.16
N VAL A 43 0.28 -12.01 0.88
CA VAL A 43 1.18 -11.09 1.63
C VAL A 43 1.89 -10.10 0.71
N GLU A 44 2.13 -10.47 -0.55
CA GLU A 44 2.71 -9.60 -1.57
C GLU A 44 1.84 -8.37 -1.90
N GLU A 45 0.51 -8.49 -1.74
CA GLU A 45 -0.42 -7.37 -1.93
C GLU A 45 -0.18 -6.30 -0.85
N PHE A 46 -0.07 -6.73 0.42
CA PHE A 46 0.25 -5.84 1.53
C PHE A 46 1.64 -5.23 1.41
N ARG A 47 2.63 -6.02 0.98
CA ARG A 47 3.97 -5.51 0.67
C ARG A 47 3.95 -4.40 -0.38
N SER A 48 3.03 -4.49 -1.36
CA SER A 48 2.87 -3.46 -2.38
C SER A 48 2.28 -2.17 -1.82
N LEU A 49 1.33 -2.26 -0.88
CA LEU A 49 0.80 -1.09 -0.14
C LEU A 49 1.88 -0.45 0.74
N VAL A 50 2.62 -1.25 1.49
CA VAL A 50 3.73 -0.77 2.33
C VAL A 50 4.80 -0.09 1.49
N ARG A 51 5.11 -0.62 0.30
CA ARG A 51 6.08 0.00 -0.62
C ARG A 51 5.65 1.40 -1.06
N GLN A 52 4.35 1.66 -1.25
CA GLN A 52 3.86 2.99 -1.61
C GLN A 52 3.93 3.99 -0.45
N LEU A 53 3.76 3.52 0.79
CA LEU A 53 3.82 4.38 1.98
C LEU A 53 5.26 4.63 2.43
N ARG A 54 6.04 3.55 2.54
CA ARG A 54 7.39 3.49 3.12
C ARG A 54 8.18 2.40 2.38
N PRO A 55 8.82 2.72 1.25
CA PRO A 55 9.60 1.76 0.45
C PRO A 55 10.60 0.96 1.28
N GLU A 56 11.25 1.62 2.23
CA GLU A 56 12.26 1.08 3.16
C GLU A 56 11.73 -0.08 4.03
N LEU A 57 10.43 -0.09 4.33
CA LEU A 57 9.79 -1.09 5.18
C LEU A 57 9.23 -2.27 4.38
N ALA A 58 9.09 -2.14 3.06
CA ALA A 58 8.57 -3.23 2.24
C ALA A 58 9.42 -4.51 2.30
N PRO A 59 10.77 -4.47 2.43
CA PRO A 59 11.58 -5.68 2.63
C PRO A 59 11.37 -6.37 3.99
N SER A 60 10.97 -5.64 5.04
CA SER A 60 10.78 -6.21 6.38
C SER A 60 9.43 -6.92 6.54
N VAL A 61 8.50 -6.73 5.60
CA VAL A 61 7.22 -7.44 5.56
C VAL A 61 7.45 -8.86 5.01
N SER A 62 7.50 -9.84 5.91
CA SER A 62 7.56 -11.28 5.57
C SER A 62 6.26 -12.00 5.98
N GLY A 63 6.01 -13.17 5.38
CA GLY A 63 4.79 -13.96 5.61
C GLY A 63 4.53 -14.41 7.05
N THR A 64 5.52 -14.29 7.94
CA THR A 64 5.35 -14.58 9.38
C THR A 64 4.70 -13.44 10.16
N HIS A 65 4.59 -12.24 9.59
CA HIS A 65 3.99 -11.07 10.24
C HIS A 65 2.47 -10.96 10.04
N GLY A 66 1.85 -11.97 9.41
CA GLY A 66 0.44 -11.97 9.03
C GLY A 66 -0.52 -12.68 10.00
N ALA A 67 -0.05 -13.08 11.18
CA ALA A 67 -0.89 -13.72 12.19
C ALA A 67 -1.04 -12.81 13.41
N ALA A 68 -2.19 -12.15 13.49
CA ALA A 68 -2.81 -11.68 14.72
C ALA A 68 -4.28 -12.13 14.68
#